data_AF-A0A1F8XF19-F1
#
_entry.id   AF-A0A1F8XF19-F1
#
_cell.length_a   1.000
_cell.length_b   1.000
_cell.length_c   1.000
_cell.angle_alpha   90.00
_cell.angle_beta   90.00
_cell.angle_gamma   90.00
#
_symmetry.space_group_name_H-M   'P 1'
#
loop_
_entity.id
_entity.type
_entity.pdbx_description
1 polymer ?
#
loop_
_entity_poly.entity_id
_entity_poly.type
_entity_poly.pdbx_seq_one_letter_code
_entity_poly.pdbx_strand_id
1 'polypeptide(L)' 'CVDTVPAVFRFDADNLAEVHDPEGADAAAIQEAIDLCPVTCIRWVEEE' A
#
# COMPACT_ATOMS: atom_id res chain seq x y z
N CYS A 1 5.14 -3.26 -2.21
CA CYS A 1 3.80 -3.13 -1.59
C CYS A 1 2.90 -4.32 -1.93
N VAL A 2 2.60 -4.62 -3.21
CA VAL A 2 1.74 -5.76 -3.61
C VAL A 2 2.29 -7.11 -3.13
N ASP A 3 3.59 -7.36 -3.22
CA ASP A 3 4.20 -8.60 -2.69
C ASP A 3 4.31 -8.62 -1.15
N THR A 4 4.39 -7.45 -0.51
CA THR A 4 4.62 -7.31 0.93
C THR A 4 3.31 -7.46 1.71
N VAL A 5 2.26 -6.76 1.25
CA VAL A 5 0.94 -6.71 1.90
C VAL A 5 -0.14 -6.82 0.82
N PRO A 6 -0.32 -8.01 0.20
CA PRO A 6 -1.28 -8.23 -0.88
C PRO A 6 -2.75 -8.07 -0.45
N ALA A 7 -3.02 -8.10 0.85
CA ALA A 7 -4.35 -7.83 1.40
C ALA A 7 -4.75 -6.35 1.32
N VAL A 8 -3.78 -5.45 1.09
CA VAL A 8 -3.99 -3.99 1.03
C VAL A 8 -3.73 -3.45 -0.37
N PHE A 9 -2.67 -3.92 -1.02
CA PHE A 9 -2.22 -3.45 -2.32
C PHE A 9 -2.46 -4.48 -3.41
N ARG A 10 -2.91 -4.03 -4.58
CA ARG A 10 -3.01 -4.87 -5.79
C ARG A 10 -2.49 -4.12 -7.01
N PHE A 11 -2.22 -4.85 -8.10
CA PHE A 11 -2.03 -4.24 -9.41
C PHE A 11 -3.37 -4.02 -10.10
N ASP A 12 -3.55 -2.84 -10.68
CA ASP A 12 -4.67 -2.51 -11.56
C ASP A 12 -4.44 -3.01 -13.00
N ALA A 13 -5.34 -2.61 -13.92
CA ALA A 13 -5.26 -3.00 -15.32
C ALA A 13 -4.03 -2.43 -16.05
N ASP A 14 -3.47 -1.33 -15.56
CA ASP A 14 -2.27 -0.68 -16.10
C ASP A 14 -0.98 -1.22 -15.44
N ASN A 15 -1.08 -2.26 -14.60
CA ASN A 15 -0.02 -2.79 -13.75
C ASN A 15 0.57 -1.75 -12.79
N LEU A 16 -0.24 -0.78 -12.36
CA LEU A 16 0.11 0.16 -11.31
C LEU A 16 -0.43 -0.33 -9.97
N ALA A 17 0.35 -0.12 -8.91
CA ALA A 17 -0.06 -0.51 -7.57
C ALA A 17 -1.10 0.49 -7.03
N GLU A 18 -2.27 -0.01 -6.63
CA GLU A 18 -3.32 0.74 -5.95
C GLU A 18 -3.63 0.15 -4.56
N VAL A 19 -4.18 0.98 -3.67
CA VAL A 19 -4.73 0.53 -2.39
C VAL A 19 -6.14 0.03 -2.64
N HIS A 20 -6.38 -1.28 -2.52
CA HIS A 20 -7.70 -1.87 -2.72
C HIS A 20 -8.48 -2.06 -1.41
N ASP A 21 -7.77 -2.20 -0.28
CA ASP A 21 -8.36 -2.35 1.05
C ASP A 21 -7.39 -1.80 2.11
N PRO A 22 -7.55 -0.52 2.52
CA PRO A 22 -6.64 0.11 3.48
C PRO A 22 -6.69 -0.52 4.89
N GLU A 23 -7.71 -1.32 5.20
CA GLU A 23 -7.88 -2.00 6.48
C GLU A 23 -7.51 -3.50 6.40
N GLY A 24 -7.01 -3.96 5.25
CA GLY A 24 -6.70 -5.37 4.99
C GLY A 24 -5.50 -5.93 5.76
N ALA A 25 -4.74 -5.08 6.46
CA ALA A 25 -3.64 -5.46 7.33
C ALA A 25 -3.48 -4.46 8.49
N ASP A 26 -2.65 -4.81 9.47
CA ASP A 26 -2.29 -3.89 10.54
C ASP A 26 -1.43 -2.71 10.03
N ALA A 27 -1.52 -1.57 10.72
CA ALA A 27 -0.82 -0.36 10.34
C ALA A 27 0.71 -0.52 10.28
N ALA A 28 1.29 -1.44 11.05
CA ALA A 28 2.74 -1.66 11.05
C ALA A 28 3.19 -2.36 9.75
N ALA A 29 2.46 -3.39 9.32
CA ALA A 29 2.70 -4.05 8.03
C ALA A 29 2.52 -3.07 6.86
N ILE A 30 1.50 -2.21 6.91
CA ILE A 30 1.28 -1.20 5.86
C ILE A 30 2.40 -0.16 5.87
N GLN A 31 2.84 0.30 7.04
CA GLN A 31 3.97 1.23 7.16
C GLN A 31 5.26 0.64 6.58
N GLU A 32 5.54 -0.64 6.84
CA GLU A 32 6.70 -1.32 6.24
C GLU A 32 6.61 -1.33 4.71
N ALA A 33 5.44 -1.62 4.14
CA ALA A 33 5.24 -1.57 2.69
C ALA A 33 5.39 -0.17 2.09
N ILE A 34 5.05 0.87 2.85
CA ILE A 34 5.28 2.28 2.49
C ILE A 34 6.78 2.58 2.49
N ASP A 35 7.48 2.23 3.57
CA ASP A 35 8.92 2.51 3.73
C ASP A 35 9.79 1.76 2.72
N LEU A 36 9.37 0.55 2.32
CA LEU A 36 10.04 -0.25 1.29
C LEU A 36 9.73 0.20 -0.14
N CYS A 37 8.82 1.16 -0.36
CA CYS A 37 8.45 1.61 -1.70
C CYS A 37 9.62 2.39 -2.36
N PRO A 38 10.24 1.86 -3.43
CA PRO A 38 11.45 2.47 -4.01
C PRO A 38 11.20 3.83 -4.67
N VAL A 39 9.94 4.10 -5.04
CA VAL A 39 9.51 5.36 -5.67
C VAL A 39 8.71 6.24 -4.70
N THR A 40 8.60 5.84 -3.43
CA THR A 40 7.94 6.59 -2.35
C THR A 40 6.57 7.16 -2.75
N CYS A 41 5.75 6.36 -3.46
CA CYS A 41 4.49 6.81 -4.04
C CYS A 41 3.26 6.55 -3.16
N ILE A 42 3.45 5.88 -2.01
CA ILE A 42 2.38 5.49 -1.08
C ILE A 42 2.50 6.37 0.17
N ARG A 43 1.37 6.85 0.69
CA ARG A 43 1.33 7.69 1.89
C ARG A 43 0.01 7.49 2.64
N TRP A 44 0.07 7.65 3.95
CA TRP A 44 -1.13 7.83 4.75
C TRP A 44 -1.79 9.17 4.39
N VAL A 45 -3.13 9.18 4.37
CA VAL A 45 -3.92 10.39 4.19
C VAL A 45 -4.52 10.71 5.54
N GLU A 46 -4.12 11.83 6.12
CA GLU A 46 -4.76 12.35 7.33
C GLU A 46 -6.03 13.10 6.91
N GLU A 47 -7.18 12.76 7.47
CA GLU A 47 -8.40 13.54 7.30
C GLU A 47 -8.30 14.79 8.20
N GLU A 48 -8.33 15.99 7.61
CA GLU A 48 -8.35 17.29 8.32
C GLU A 48 -9.70 17.63 8.96
#